data_AF-A0A1D6PD52-F1
#
_entry.id   AF-A0A1D6PD52-F1
#
_cell.length_a   1.000
_cell.length_b   1.000
_cell.length_c   1.000
_cell.angle_alpha   90.00
_cell.angle_beta   90.00
_cell.angle_gamma   90.00
#
_symmetry.space_group_name_H-M   'P 1'
#
loop_
_entity.id
_entity.type
_entity.pdbx_description
1 polymer ?
#
loop_
_entity_poly.entity_id
_entity_poly.type
_entity_poly.pdbx_seq_one_letter_code
_entity_poly.pdbx_strand_id
1 'polypeptide(L)'
;MNFFAGLFLLFMPEENAFWALVGVIDDYFDGYYTEEMIESQVDQLVLEEVVRERFPKLAKHMDFLEVQVGWVTGPWFLSIFVNMLPWESVLRVWDVILFEGNRRMLFRTTLALLDLYGPALVTTKDAGDAITLLQSLAGSTFDSSQLVLTACMGFQSVGEMGLQELRKKHRPEILTAMEERSKDRGSWKDKKGLATKLYSFKHDPSFVCSPVKSKEGLDGSKVNGETGPANLKTYLSTSSILDTDLDQGVDLQDQVSWLKIELCKLLEEKRSADLRGEELETALMEMVKHDNRRMLSAKVEKLEAEVYELRKVFSYKQEQEQITLQILLRMEQEQKVAEDARIVAERDAAEQTCAAHLLQVNSWKNFCKQFFGSTTFLMPIFRTFYMQEKYEATMAALSQMEKRAVMAETMLEATKQYQAGQVKANQSFTSSSPRAEHVLGKINQEPNQDMSNRRIGLLSRGLGWLDKSKGRQNSTETSGG
;
A
#
# COMPACT_ATOMS: atom_id res chain seq x y z
N MET A 1 18.37 0.27 5.39
CA MET A 1 18.84 -0.97 6.05
C MET A 1 18.16 -1.24 7.41
N ASN A 2 17.63 -0.24 8.12
CA ASN A 2 17.02 -0.40 9.46
C ASN A 2 15.96 -1.53 9.55
N PHE A 3 15.16 -1.73 8.50
CA PHE A 3 14.17 -2.80 8.41
C PHE A 3 14.78 -4.21 8.48
N PHE A 4 16.01 -4.41 7.97
CA PHE A 4 16.72 -5.69 8.00
C PHE A 4 17.29 -5.97 9.39
N ALA A 5 17.86 -4.95 10.04
CA ALA A 5 18.29 -5.05 11.42
C ALA A 5 17.10 -5.41 12.34
N GLY A 6 15.95 -4.75 12.16
CA GLY A 6 14.71 -5.08 12.85
C GLY A 6 14.23 -6.51 12.57
N LEU A 7 14.24 -6.94 11.30
CA LEU A 7 13.89 -8.31 10.88
C LEU A 7 14.74 -9.35 11.62
N PHE A 8 16.07 -9.22 11.61
CA PHE A 8 16.94 -10.19 12.29
C PHE A 8 16.79 -10.17 13.81
N LEU A 9 16.65 -8.98 14.43
CA LEU A 9 16.44 -8.84 15.88
C LEU A 9 15.16 -9.52 16.40
N LEU A 10 14.18 -9.79 15.53
CA LEU A 10 12.98 -10.57 15.89
C LEU A 10 13.24 -12.08 16.01
N PHE A 11 14.32 -12.60 15.40
CA PHE A 11 14.61 -14.03 15.32
C PHE A 11 15.91 -14.46 16.02
N MET A 12 16.82 -13.54 16.31
CA MET A 12 18.11 -13.86 16.94
C MET A 12 18.65 -12.73 17.83
N PRO A 13 19.54 -13.04 18.79
CA PRO A 13 20.20 -12.03 19.63
C PRO A 13 20.98 -10.99 18.83
N GLU A 14 21.21 -9.81 19.42
CA GLU A 14 21.82 -8.63 18.79
C GLU A 14 23.12 -8.93 18.03
N GLU A 15 24.07 -9.65 18.65
CA GLU A 15 25.34 -10.01 18.01
C GLU A 15 25.15 -10.88 16.76
N ASN A 16 24.27 -11.89 16.84
CA ASN A 16 23.95 -12.74 15.70
C ASN A 16 23.22 -11.95 14.60
N ALA A 17 22.31 -11.03 14.98
CA ALA A 17 21.58 -10.19 14.06
C ALA A 17 22.51 -9.22 13.31
N PHE A 18 23.52 -8.69 13.99
CA PHE A 18 24.58 -7.89 13.36
C PHE A 18 25.39 -8.72 12.35
N TRP A 19 25.90 -9.89 12.73
CA TRP A 19 26.70 -10.72 11.81
C TRP A 19 25.90 -11.28 10.64
N ALA A 20 24.61 -11.63 10.84
CA ALA A 20 23.71 -12.02 9.77
C ALA A 20 23.44 -10.87 8.79
N LEU A 21 23.27 -9.65 9.30
CA LEU A 21 23.10 -8.45 8.48
C LEU A 21 24.37 -8.13 7.66
N VAL A 22 25.55 -8.22 8.28
CA VAL A 22 26.84 -8.05 7.58
C VAL A 22 26.99 -9.08 6.47
N GLY A 23 26.79 -10.37 6.75
CA GLY A 23 26.89 -11.43 5.73
C GLY A 23 25.92 -11.23 4.56
N VAL A 24 24.66 -10.87 4.83
CA VAL A 24 23.70 -10.61 3.74
C VAL A 24 24.09 -9.38 2.91
N ILE A 25 24.58 -8.31 3.54
CA ILE A 25 25.02 -7.11 2.82
C ILE A 25 26.26 -7.41 1.97
N ASP A 26 27.30 -8.00 2.56
CA ASP A 26 28.61 -8.16 1.91
C ASP A 26 28.63 -9.34 0.92
N ASP A 27 27.98 -10.47 1.22
CA ASP A 27 28.02 -11.65 0.33
C ASP A 27 26.94 -11.61 -0.76
N TYR A 28 25.71 -11.18 -0.44
CA TYR A 28 24.57 -11.28 -1.39
C TYR A 28 24.27 -9.94 -2.07
N PHE A 29 24.52 -8.82 -1.37
CA PHE A 29 24.17 -7.46 -1.77
C PHE A 29 25.39 -6.53 -1.91
N ASP A 30 26.56 -7.10 -2.26
CA ASP A 30 27.77 -6.31 -2.54
C ASP A 30 27.48 -5.16 -3.52
N GLY A 31 28.01 -3.97 -3.20
CA GLY A 31 27.81 -2.73 -3.94
C GLY A 31 26.38 -2.14 -3.88
N TYR A 32 25.38 -2.85 -3.34
CA TYR A 32 23.96 -2.49 -3.47
C TYR A 32 23.54 -1.29 -2.62
N TYR A 33 24.08 -1.19 -1.40
CA TYR A 33 23.77 -0.12 -0.43
C TYR A 33 24.89 0.92 -0.32
N THR A 34 25.70 1.07 -1.36
CA THR A 34 26.72 2.15 -1.49
C THR A 34 26.06 3.52 -1.66
N GLU A 35 26.80 4.62 -1.44
CA GLU A 35 26.29 5.99 -1.65
C GLU A 35 25.77 6.23 -3.09
N GLU A 36 26.42 5.59 -4.06
CA GLU A 36 26.05 5.67 -5.49
C GLU A 36 24.99 4.64 -5.90
N MET A 37 24.73 3.62 -5.06
CA MET A 37 23.69 2.60 -5.26
C MET A 37 23.73 1.94 -6.66
N ILE A 38 24.94 1.78 -7.23
CA ILE A 38 25.14 1.35 -8.63
C ILE A 38 24.42 0.03 -8.90
N GLU A 39 24.62 -0.99 -8.05
CA GLU A 39 24.02 -2.31 -8.26
C GLU A 39 22.49 -2.29 -8.12
N SER A 40 21.94 -1.36 -7.33
CA SER A 40 20.49 -1.18 -7.25
C SER A 40 19.93 -0.54 -8.51
N GLN A 41 20.60 0.47 -9.08
CA GLN A 41 20.20 1.08 -10.36
C GLN A 41 20.32 0.06 -11.51
N VAL A 42 21.39 -0.74 -11.54
CA VAL A 42 21.59 -1.82 -12.53
C VAL A 42 20.48 -2.87 -12.42
N ASP A 43 20.15 -3.34 -11.21
CA ASP A 43 19.08 -4.33 -11.03
C ASP A 43 17.69 -3.79 -11.45
N GLN A 44 17.43 -2.48 -11.39
CA GLN A 44 16.19 -1.91 -11.96
C GLN A 44 16.19 -1.96 -13.50
N LEU A 45 17.29 -1.63 -14.18
CA LEU A 45 17.38 -1.74 -15.66
C LEU A 45 17.26 -3.20 -16.13
N VAL A 46 17.90 -4.13 -15.41
CA VAL A 46 17.75 -5.58 -15.65
C VAL A 46 16.29 -6.01 -15.48
N LEU A 47 15.61 -5.53 -14.44
CA LEU A 47 14.21 -5.84 -14.20
C LEU A 47 13.32 -5.29 -15.33
N GLU A 48 13.55 -4.07 -15.80
CA GLU A 48 12.78 -3.50 -16.92
C GLU A 48 12.95 -4.29 -18.22
N GLU A 49 14.15 -4.79 -18.52
CA GLU A 49 14.35 -5.69 -19.67
C GLU A 49 13.59 -7.01 -19.50
N VAL A 50 13.68 -7.65 -18.33
CA VAL A 50 12.99 -8.93 -18.07
C VAL A 50 11.46 -8.76 -18.04
N VAL A 51 10.93 -7.64 -17.51
CA VAL A 51 9.50 -7.33 -17.55
C VAL A 51 9.02 -7.09 -18.98
N ARG A 52 9.82 -6.42 -19.82
CA ARG A 52 9.52 -6.21 -21.24
C ARG A 52 9.55 -7.52 -22.04
N GLU A 53 10.41 -8.46 -21.67
CA GLU A 53 10.49 -9.81 -22.26
C GLU A 53 9.33 -10.73 -21.82
N ARG A 54 8.94 -10.71 -20.54
CA ARG A 54 7.91 -11.59 -19.95
C ARG A 54 6.49 -11.05 -20.13
N PHE A 55 6.30 -9.74 -19.98
CA PHE A 55 5.00 -9.06 -20.01
C PHE A 55 4.95 -7.92 -21.04
N PRO A 56 5.20 -8.17 -22.34
CA PRO A 56 5.30 -7.12 -23.35
C PRO A 56 4.02 -6.29 -23.55
N LYS A 57 2.86 -6.79 -23.13
CA LYS A 57 1.60 -6.02 -23.12
C LYS A 57 1.55 -5.03 -21.95
N LEU A 58 1.95 -5.47 -20.75
CA LEU A 58 2.00 -4.64 -19.55
C LEU A 58 3.07 -3.56 -19.70
N ALA A 59 4.26 -3.92 -20.19
CA ALA A 59 5.34 -2.97 -20.44
C ALA A 59 4.89 -1.83 -21.38
N LYS A 60 4.27 -2.16 -22.52
CA LYS A 60 3.73 -1.14 -23.45
C LYS A 60 2.61 -0.28 -22.85
N HIS A 61 1.81 -0.83 -21.93
CA HIS A 61 0.78 -0.07 -21.22
C HIS A 61 1.38 0.90 -20.21
N MET A 62 2.41 0.46 -19.46
CA MET A 62 3.17 1.32 -18.56
C MET A 62 3.94 2.41 -19.30
N ASP A 63 4.56 2.07 -20.45
CA ASP A 63 5.21 3.03 -21.36
C ASP A 63 4.19 4.08 -21.87
N PHE A 64 2.96 3.68 -22.22
CA PHE A 64 1.87 4.59 -22.65
C PHE A 64 1.37 5.50 -21.52
N LEU A 65 1.38 5.03 -20.28
CA LEU A 65 1.02 5.83 -19.09
C LEU A 65 2.20 6.64 -18.53
N GLU A 66 3.36 6.62 -19.18
CA GLU A 66 4.62 7.25 -18.71
C GLU A 66 5.08 6.77 -17.31
N VAL A 67 4.66 5.57 -16.89
CA VAL A 67 5.03 4.96 -15.60
C VAL A 67 6.25 4.06 -15.78
N GLN A 68 7.42 4.51 -15.32
CA GLN A 68 8.62 3.67 -15.29
C GLN A 68 8.51 2.61 -14.18
N VAL A 69 8.72 1.34 -14.52
CA VAL A 69 8.64 0.22 -13.57
C VAL A 69 9.65 0.42 -12.43
N GLY A 70 10.88 0.85 -12.76
CA GLY A 70 11.93 1.08 -11.76
C GLY A 70 11.58 2.09 -10.65
N TRP A 71 10.68 3.05 -10.90
CA TRP A 71 10.23 4.00 -9.87
C TRP A 71 9.33 3.33 -8.82
N VAL A 72 8.55 2.32 -9.23
CA VAL A 72 7.67 1.56 -8.34
C VAL A 72 8.44 0.45 -7.63
N THR A 73 9.31 -0.25 -8.35
CA THR A 73 10.01 -1.44 -7.85
C THR A 73 11.30 -1.15 -7.10
N GLY A 74 11.88 0.05 -7.24
CA GLY A 74 13.05 0.49 -6.48
C GLY A 74 12.87 0.36 -4.96
N PRO A 75 11.80 0.92 -4.36
CA PRO A 75 11.48 0.72 -2.94
C PRO A 75 11.29 -0.75 -2.53
N TRP A 76 10.79 -1.61 -3.44
CA TRP A 76 10.58 -3.04 -3.16
C TRP A 76 11.91 -3.76 -2.99
N PHE A 77 12.85 -3.55 -3.92
CA PHE A 77 14.18 -4.15 -3.87
C PHE A 77 14.99 -3.57 -2.69
N LEU A 78 14.96 -2.25 -2.50
CA LEU A 78 15.71 -1.57 -1.43
C LEU A 78 15.25 -1.92 -0.01
N SER A 79 14.01 -2.41 0.14
CA SER A 79 13.48 -2.94 1.39
C SER A 79 13.33 -4.46 1.42
N ILE A 80 13.80 -5.18 0.38
CA ILE A 80 13.65 -6.65 0.22
C ILE A 80 12.23 -7.08 0.63
N PHE A 81 11.25 -6.36 0.08
CA PHE A 81 9.81 -6.45 0.33
C PHE A 81 9.30 -6.31 1.77
N VAL A 82 10.15 -6.05 2.78
CA VAL A 82 9.75 -6.02 4.21
C VAL A 82 8.62 -5.03 4.50
N ASN A 83 8.53 -3.93 3.76
CA ASN A 83 7.47 -2.92 3.90
C ASN A 83 6.35 -3.02 2.85
N MET A 84 6.36 -4.07 2.03
CA MET A 84 5.55 -4.18 0.81
C MET A 84 4.77 -5.50 0.70
N LEU A 85 4.97 -6.44 1.63
CA LEU A 85 4.23 -7.69 1.68
C LEU A 85 3.78 -7.97 3.13
N PRO A 86 2.69 -8.74 3.33
CA PRO A 86 2.34 -9.30 4.63
C PRO A 86 3.50 -10.08 5.22
N TRP A 87 3.60 -10.10 6.54
CA TRP A 87 4.74 -10.65 7.26
C TRP A 87 5.06 -12.10 6.87
N GLU A 88 4.03 -12.94 6.75
CA GLU A 88 4.16 -14.33 6.33
C GLU A 88 4.74 -14.47 4.92
N SER A 89 4.48 -13.51 4.03
CA SER A 89 5.06 -13.48 2.68
C SER A 89 6.49 -12.96 2.68
N VAL A 90 6.79 -11.95 3.50
CA VAL A 90 8.17 -11.45 3.70
C VAL A 90 9.07 -12.60 4.15
N LEU A 91 8.70 -13.31 5.22
CA LEU A 91 9.53 -14.41 5.74
C LEU A 91 9.81 -15.48 4.70
N ARG A 92 8.80 -15.87 3.90
CA ARG A 92 8.95 -16.94 2.88
C ARG A 92 9.79 -16.50 1.68
N VAL A 93 9.81 -15.21 1.34
CA VAL A 93 10.74 -14.64 0.36
C VAL A 93 12.17 -14.61 0.93
N TRP A 94 12.33 -14.23 2.20
CA TRP A 94 13.62 -14.20 2.89
C TRP A 94 14.23 -15.59 3.10
N ASP A 95 13.42 -16.62 3.44
CA ASP A 95 13.84 -18.03 3.48
C ASP A 95 14.59 -18.42 2.19
N VAL A 96 14.02 -18.06 1.04
CA VAL A 96 14.57 -18.40 -0.28
C VAL A 96 15.80 -17.55 -0.61
N ILE A 97 15.86 -16.28 -0.20
CA ILE A 97 17.06 -15.44 -0.36
C ILE A 97 18.24 -16.00 0.45
N LEU A 98 18.00 -16.35 1.71
CA LEU A 98 19.01 -16.91 2.61
C LEU A 98 19.45 -18.33 2.17
N PHE A 99 18.56 -19.10 1.52
CA PHE A 99 18.89 -20.41 0.97
C PHE A 99 19.60 -20.37 -0.40
N GLU A 100 19.15 -19.52 -1.33
CA GLU A 100 19.78 -19.39 -2.66
C GLU A 100 21.08 -18.56 -2.62
N GLY A 101 21.27 -17.71 -1.60
CA GLY A 101 22.48 -16.89 -1.40
C GLY A 101 22.73 -15.84 -2.49
N ASN A 102 21.67 -15.33 -3.14
CA ASN A 102 21.80 -14.37 -4.23
C ASN A 102 20.51 -13.55 -4.46
N ARG A 103 20.61 -12.50 -5.29
CA ARG A 103 19.55 -11.51 -5.56
C ARG A 103 18.42 -11.98 -6.47
N ARG A 104 18.47 -13.18 -7.06
CA ARG A 104 17.49 -13.68 -8.05
C ARG A 104 16.05 -13.67 -7.54
N MET A 105 15.84 -13.96 -6.26
CA MET A 105 14.50 -14.01 -5.68
C MET A 105 13.79 -12.65 -5.70
N LEU A 106 14.51 -11.53 -5.78
CA LEU A 106 13.91 -10.19 -5.98
C LEU A 106 13.15 -10.13 -7.32
N PHE A 107 13.84 -10.50 -8.40
CA PHE A 107 13.26 -10.54 -9.75
C PHE A 107 12.08 -11.50 -9.82
N ARG A 108 12.23 -12.72 -9.29
CA ARG A 108 11.17 -13.74 -9.30
C ARG A 108 9.93 -13.31 -8.52
N THR A 109 10.12 -12.71 -7.34
CA THR A 109 9.01 -12.17 -6.53
C THR A 109 8.29 -11.04 -7.26
N THR A 110 9.04 -10.07 -7.80
CA THR A 110 8.43 -8.96 -8.56
C THR A 110 7.70 -9.43 -9.81
N LEU A 111 8.22 -10.40 -10.56
CA LEU A 111 7.52 -10.95 -11.72
C LEU A 111 6.25 -11.69 -11.33
N ALA A 112 6.23 -12.41 -10.20
CA ALA A 112 5.01 -13.04 -9.69
C ALA A 112 3.95 -12.03 -9.25
N LEU A 113 4.36 -10.91 -8.63
CA LEU A 113 3.46 -9.80 -8.33
C LEU A 113 2.90 -9.16 -9.61
N LEU A 114 3.76 -8.89 -10.60
CA LEU A 114 3.35 -8.31 -11.89
C LEU A 114 2.47 -9.26 -12.72
N ASP A 115 2.60 -10.58 -12.58
CA ASP A 115 1.69 -11.57 -13.20
C ASP A 115 0.30 -11.53 -12.55
N LEU A 116 0.26 -11.54 -11.21
CA LEU A 116 -0.99 -11.54 -10.45
C LEU A 116 -1.83 -10.27 -10.71
N TYR A 117 -1.18 -9.09 -10.78
CA TYR A 117 -1.87 -7.81 -10.98
C TYR A 117 -1.83 -7.28 -12.41
N GLY A 118 -1.02 -7.87 -13.31
CA GLY A 118 -0.92 -7.50 -14.73
C GLY A 118 -2.27 -7.35 -15.43
N PRO A 119 -3.25 -8.26 -15.23
CA PRO A 119 -4.60 -8.11 -15.78
C PRO A 119 -5.32 -6.85 -15.33
N ALA A 120 -5.15 -6.43 -14.07
CA ALA A 120 -5.78 -5.21 -13.54
C ALA A 120 -5.01 -3.95 -13.95
N LEU A 121 -3.68 -3.99 -13.93
CA LEU A 121 -2.82 -2.88 -14.36
C LEU A 121 -3.10 -2.44 -15.80
N VAL A 122 -3.31 -3.38 -16.72
CA VAL A 122 -3.64 -3.09 -18.13
C VAL A 122 -5.04 -2.45 -18.30
N THR A 123 -5.89 -2.44 -17.27
CA THR A 123 -7.20 -1.73 -17.31
C THR A 123 -7.15 -0.29 -16.80
N THR A 124 -6.04 0.14 -16.18
CA THR A 124 -5.85 1.49 -15.66
C THR A 124 -5.76 2.51 -16.80
N LYS A 125 -6.29 3.73 -16.57
CA LYS A 125 -6.43 4.76 -17.62
C LYS A 125 -5.38 5.87 -17.55
N ASP A 126 -4.82 6.07 -16.36
CA ASP A 126 -3.81 7.09 -16.09
C ASP A 126 -2.75 6.57 -15.11
N ALA A 127 -1.64 7.30 -15.01
CA ALA A 127 -0.51 6.97 -14.13
C ALA A 127 -0.90 6.92 -12.64
N GLY A 128 -1.84 7.76 -12.20
CA GLY A 128 -2.30 7.82 -10.81
C GLY A 128 -3.05 6.57 -10.39
N ASP A 129 -3.98 6.10 -11.23
CA ASP A 129 -4.68 4.82 -11.07
C ASP A 129 -3.68 3.65 -11.02
N ALA A 130 -2.71 3.60 -11.94
CA ALA A 130 -1.69 2.56 -11.99
C ALA A 130 -0.81 2.53 -10.73
N ILE A 131 -0.29 3.70 -10.30
CA ILE A 131 0.53 3.83 -9.09
C ILE A 131 -0.29 3.49 -7.84
N THR A 132 -1.55 3.94 -7.76
CA THR A 132 -2.44 3.64 -6.62
C THR A 132 -2.72 2.15 -6.52
N LEU A 133 -2.95 1.46 -7.65
CA LEU A 133 -3.10 0.01 -7.67
C LEU A 133 -1.82 -0.68 -7.19
N LEU A 134 -0.65 -0.26 -7.70
CA LEU A 134 0.67 -0.77 -7.30
C LEU A 134 1.05 -0.47 -5.83
N GLN A 135 0.47 0.56 -5.22
CA GLN A 135 0.66 0.91 -3.81
C GLN A 135 -0.32 0.18 -2.89
N SER A 136 -1.59 0.06 -3.27
CA SER A 136 -2.59 -0.74 -2.53
C SER A 136 -2.20 -2.22 -2.40
N LEU A 137 -1.42 -2.69 -3.38
CA LEU A 137 -0.70 -3.96 -3.44
C LEU A 137 0.05 -4.28 -2.13
N ALA A 138 0.66 -3.27 -1.50
CA ALA A 138 1.48 -3.44 -0.28
C ALA A 138 0.68 -3.87 0.96
N GLY A 139 -0.63 -3.63 0.98
CA GLY A 139 -1.54 -4.02 2.06
C GLY A 139 -2.42 -5.23 1.76
N SER A 140 -2.26 -5.87 0.60
CA SER A 140 -3.08 -7.02 0.21
C SER A 140 -2.62 -8.30 0.90
N THR A 141 -3.54 -9.14 1.37
CA THR A 141 -3.21 -10.43 1.99
C THR A 141 -2.87 -11.47 0.90
N PHE A 142 -1.58 -11.67 0.65
CA PHE A 142 -1.09 -12.74 -0.22
C PHE A 142 -1.11 -14.10 0.49
N ASP A 143 -1.49 -15.15 -0.24
CA ASP A 143 -1.07 -16.50 0.10
C ASP A 143 0.43 -16.60 -0.13
N SER A 144 1.20 -16.62 0.96
CA SER A 144 2.66 -16.66 0.95
C SER A 144 3.22 -17.92 0.27
N SER A 145 2.48 -19.03 0.28
CA SER A 145 2.87 -20.26 -0.40
C SER A 145 2.64 -20.15 -1.90
N GLN A 146 1.52 -19.57 -2.33
CA GLN A 146 1.26 -19.34 -3.77
C GLN A 146 2.19 -18.28 -4.36
N LEU A 147 2.54 -17.21 -3.62
CA LEU A 147 3.49 -16.20 -4.07
C LEU A 147 4.87 -16.84 -4.34
N VAL A 148 5.42 -17.58 -3.38
CA VAL A 148 6.73 -18.24 -3.54
C VAL A 148 6.68 -19.36 -4.58
N LEU A 149 5.59 -20.14 -4.65
CA LEU A 149 5.41 -21.15 -5.70
C LEU A 149 5.42 -20.52 -7.10
N THR A 150 4.68 -19.43 -7.29
CA THR A 150 4.61 -18.70 -8.57
C THR A 150 5.95 -18.05 -8.92
N ALA A 151 6.63 -17.43 -7.95
CA ALA A 151 7.97 -16.88 -8.12
C ALA A 151 9.00 -17.94 -8.54
N CYS A 152 9.08 -19.06 -7.82
CA CYS A 152 10.09 -20.09 -8.05
C CYS A 152 9.80 -20.98 -9.27
N MET A 153 8.55 -21.36 -9.51
CA MET A 153 8.16 -22.28 -10.59
C MET A 153 7.73 -21.55 -11.86
N GLY A 154 6.93 -20.48 -11.74
CA GLY A 154 6.46 -19.69 -12.88
C GLY A 154 7.60 -18.94 -13.58
N PHE A 155 8.58 -18.46 -12.82
CA PHE A 155 9.75 -17.73 -13.34
C PHE A 155 11.05 -18.52 -13.20
N GLN A 156 10.98 -19.86 -13.28
CA GLN A 156 12.15 -20.74 -13.21
C GLN A 156 13.22 -20.41 -14.29
N SER A 157 12.78 -19.95 -15.47
CA SER A 157 13.66 -19.51 -16.57
C SER A 157 14.50 -18.27 -16.24
N VAL A 158 14.11 -17.48 -15.24
CA VAL A 158 14.91 -16.38 -14.70
C VAL A 158 15.95 -16.99 -13.76
N GLY A 159 17.08 -17.39 -14.33
CA GLY A 159 18.24 -17.95 -13.63
C GLY A 159 19.33 -16.92 -13.39
N GLU A 160 20.17 -17.15 -12.36
CA GLU A 160 21.20 -16.19 -11.95
C GLU A 160 22.25 -15.91 -13.04
N MET A 161 22.60 -16.90 -13.86
CA MET A 161 23.53 -16.69 -14.98
C MET A 161 23.02 -15.63 -15.98
N GLY A 162 21.74 -15.71 -16.37
CA GLY A 162 21.14 -14.72 -17.28
C GLY A 162 21.00 -13.34 -16.62
N LEU A 163 20.67 -13.28 -15.33
CA LEU A 163 20.67 -12.02 -14.58
C LEU A 163 22.08 -11.40 -14.51
N GLN A 164 23.13 -12.20 -14.31
CA GLN A 164 24.52 -11.73 -14.31
C GLN A 164 24.97 -11.20 -15.68
N GLU A 165 24.53 -11.82 -16.78
CA GLU A 165 24.77 -11.32 -18.14
C GLU A 165 24.06 -9.98 -18.38
N LEU A 166 22.79 -9.86 -17.98
CA LEU A 166 22.05 -8.60 -18.06
C LEU A 166 22.65 -7.51 -17.15
N ARG A 167 23.10 -7.83 -15.93
CA ARG A 167 23.83 -6.88 -15.07
C ARG A 167 25.09 -6.37 -15.74
N LYS A 168 25.89 -7.26 -16.34
CA LYS A 168 27.11 -6.87 -17.09
C LYS A 168 26.80 -5.98 -18.30
N LYS A 169 25.67 -6.22 -18.98
CA LYS A 169 25.17 -5.41 -20.09
C LYS A 169 24.80 -3.98 -19.65
N HIS A 170 24.09 -3.82 -18.53
CA HIS A 170 23.55 -2.53 -18.07
C HIS A 170 24.50 -1.71 -17.17
N ARG A 171 25.47 -2.34 -16.50
CA ARG A 171 26.44 -1.66 -15.62
C ARG A 171 27.16 -0.45 -16.25
N PRO A 172 27.63 -0.51 -17.52
CA PRO A 172 28.32 0.63 -18.15
C PRO A 172 27.43 1.85 -18.34
N GLU A 173 26.12 1.66 -18.58
CA GLU A 173 25.16 2.75 -18.77
C GLU A 173 25.01 3.57 -17.49
N ILE A 174 24.80 2.90 -16.35
CA ILE A 174 24.73 3.54 -15.04
C ILE A 174 26.02 4.29 -14.71
N LEU A 175 27.19 3.65 -14.88
CA LEU A 175 28.49 4.29 -14.63
C LEU A 175 28.68 5.55 -15.47
N THR A 176 28.37 5.50 -16.77
CA THR A 176 28.46 6.66 -17.68
C THR A 176 27.51 7.77 -17.23
N ALA A 177 26.25 7.45 -16.96
CA ALA A 177 25.24 8.40 -16.51
C ALA A 177 25.55 9.01 -15.12
N MET A 178 26.35 8.34 -14.28
CA MET A 178 26.82 8.90 -13.01
C MET A 178 28.05 9.80 -13.20
N GLU A 179 28.96 9.46 -14.12
CA GLU A 179 30.10 10.31 -14.45
C GLU A 179 29.66 11.62 -15.14
N GLU A 180 28.64 11.58 -15.98
CA GLU A 180 28.00 12.77 -16.55
C GLU A 180 27.36 13.64 -15.45
N ARG A 181 26.57 13.02 -14.57
CA ARG A 181 25.94 13.69 -13.40
C ARG A 181 26.96 14.24 -12.38
N SER A 182 28.21 13.75 -12.37
CA SER A 182 29.28 14.29 -11.52
C SER A 182 30.00 15.47 -12.18
N LYS A 183 30.26 15.39 -13.50
CA LYS A 183 30.83 16.47 -14.32
C LYS A 183 29.95 17.73 -14.31
N ASP A 184 28.63 17.59 -14.47
CA ASP A 184 27.68 18.71 -14.38
C ASP A 184 27.67 19.36 -12.99
N ARG A 185 27.82 18.54 -11.94
CA ARG A 185 27.88 19.00 -10.55
C ARG A 185 29.16 19.77 -10.26
N GLY A 186 30.27 19.42 -10.91
CA GLY A 186 31.50 20.21 -10.96
C GLY A 186 31.29 21.56 -11.65
N SER A 187 30.75 21.56 -12.88
CA SER A 187 30.43 22.76 -13.65
C SER A 187 29.55 23.75 -12.87
N TRP A 188 28.57 23.26 -12.09
CA TRP A 188 27.74 24.11 -11.24
C TRP A 188 28.55 24.75 -10.09
N LYS A 189 29.42 23.99 -9.42
CA LYS A 189 30.27 24.51 -8.33
C LYS A 189 31.20 25.62 -8.84
N ASP A 190 31.79 25.45 -10.02
CA ASP A 190 32.66 26.46 -10.63
C ASP A 190 31.88 27.75 -10.99
N LYS A 191 30.66 27.62 -11.51
CA LYS A 191 29.74 28.75 -11.77
C LYS A 191 29.33 29.48 -10.46
N LYS A 192 29.21 28.78 -9.33
CA LYS A 192 28.99 29.42 -8.02
C LYS A 192 30.20 30.22 -7.54
N GLY A 193 31.43 29.76 -7.80
CA GLY A 193 32.65 30.50 -7.49
C GLY A 193 32.76 31.85 -8.21
N LEU A 194 32.19 31.96 -9.42
CA LEU A 194 32.02 33.22 -10.15
C LEU A 194 30.99 34.15 -9.50
N ALA A 195 29.87 33.62 -9.01
CA ALA A 195 28.86 34.41 -8.30
C ALA A 195 29.40 35.02 -6.99
N THR A 196 30.29 34.32 -6.27
CA THR A 196 30.95 34.86 -5.07
C THR A 196 31.85 36.07 -5.39
N LYS A 197 32.47 36.13 -6.59
CA LYS A 197 33.25 37.30 -7.04
C LYS A 197 32.39 38.49 -7.44
N LEU A 198 31.11 38.30 -7.74
CA LEU A 198 30.16 39.38 -8.05
C LEU A 198 29.54 40.01 -6.78
N TYR A 199 29.52 39.28 -5.65
CA TYR A 199 28.93 39.77 -4.40
C TYR A 199 29.89 40.53 -3.47
N SER A 200 31.19 40.60 -3.80
CA SER A 200 32.19 41.34 -3.00
C SER A 200 32.27 42.84 -3.30
N PHE A 201 31.38 43.39 -4.14
CA PHE A 201 31.32 44.82 -4.42
C PHE A 201 30.21 45.50 -3.60
N LYS A 202 30.51 45.84 -2.34
CA LYS A 202 29.66 46.74 -1.53
C LYS A 202 30.46 47.89 -0.93
N HIS A 203 29.83 49.05 -1.01
CA HIS A 203 30.37 50.38 -0.69
C HIS A 203 30.76 50.59 0.77
N ASP A 204 31.84 51.34 0.98
CA ASP A 204 32.10 52.06 2.23
C ASP A 204 31.08 53.19 2.45
N PRO A 205 30.54 53.34 3.67
CA PRO A 205 29.76 54.51 4.06
C PRO A 205 30.52 55.37 5.07
N SER A 206 31.24 56.40 4.60
CA SER A 206 31.74 57.46 5.48
C SER A 206 31.91 58.80 4.76
N PHE A 207 30.93 59.70 4.91
CA PHE A 207 31.21 61.13 5.12
C PHE A 207 30.03 61.86 5.77
N VAL A 208 30.33 62.97 6.43
CA VAL A 208 29.42 63.73 7.30
C VAL A 208 29.13 65.11 6.70
N CYS A 209 27.99 65.69 7.08
CA CYS A 209 27.77 67.13 7.38
C CYS A 209 26.76 67.94 6.52
N SER A 210 25.60 68.18 7.14
CA SER A 210 24.89 69.49 7.22
C SER A 210 24.06 70.02 6.02
N PRO A 211 23.08 70.93 6.27
CA PRO A 211 21.97 71.23 5.35
C PRO A 211 22.07 72.62 4.67
N VAL A 212 21.21 72.91 3.66
CA VAL A 212 20.52 74.22 3.45
C VAL A 212 19.66 74.30 2.15
N LYS A 213 18.42 74.82 2.29
CA LYS A 213 17.53 75.59 1.36
C LYS A 213 17.26 75.19 -0.12
N SER A 214 15.96 74.98 -0.40
CA SER A 214 15.11 75.52 -1.49
C SER A 214 15.69 75.96 -2.85
N LYS A 215 15.11 75.47 -3.98
CA LYS A 215 14.09 76.19 -4.79
C LYS A 215 13.54 75.37 -6.00
N GLU A 216 12.38 75.84 -6.48
CA GLU A 216 11.76 75.77 -7.84
C GLU A 216 12.45 75.02 -9.00
N GLY A 217 11.68 74.32 -9.86
CA GLY A 217 12.12 73.97 -11.23
C GLY A 217 11.36 72.90 -12.02
N LEU A 218 10.22 73.28 -12.63
CA LEU A 218 9.67 72.94 -13.97
C LEU A 218 9.83 71.54 -14.65
N ASP A 219 8.79 71.18 -15.43
CA ASP A 219 8.69 70.17 -16.51
C ASP A 219 8.68 68.66 -16.13
N GLY A 220 7.90 67.77 -16.77
CA GLY A 220 6.82 67.97 -17.75
C GLY A 220 6.60 66.76 -18.67
N SER A 221 5.52 65.96 -18.51
CA SER A 221 4.88 65.15 -19.58
C SER A 221 3.62 64.37 -19.17
N LYS A 222 2.54 64.62 -19.93
CA LYS A 222 1.62 63.68 -20.64
C LYS A 222 1.72 62.16 -20.39
N VAL A 223 0.66 61.33 -20.55
CA VAL A 223 -0.83 61.47 -20.61
C VAL A 223 -1.46 60.05 -20.72
N ASN A 224 -2.80 59.94 -20.64
CA ASN A 224 -3.67 58.73 -20.77
C ASN A 224 -3.90 57.91 -19.48
N GLY A 225 -5.14 57.54 -19.11
CA GLY A 225 -6.42 57.86 -19.78
C GLY A 225 -7.68 57.59 -18.94
N GLU A 226 -8.73 58.34 -19.31
CA GLU A 226 -10.18 58.10 -19.22
C GLU A 226 -10.80 57.28 -18.07
N THR A 227 -11.66 57.94 -17.28
CA THR A 227 -13.13 57.68 -17.25
C THR A 227 -13.81 58.88 -16.57
N GLY A 228 -14.86 59.45 -17.17
CA GLY A 228 -15.59 60.58 -16.59
C GLY A 228 -16.95 60.19 -16.00
N PRO A 229 -17.64 61.13 -15.35
CA PRO A 229 -19.09 61.21 -15.48
C PRO A 229 -19.55 62.60 -15.94
N ALA A 230 -20.32 62.63 -17.02
CA ALA A 230 -21.00 63.83 -17.48
C ALA A 230 -22.35 63.98 -16.77
N ASN A 231 -22.54 65.02 -15.94
CA ASN A 231 -23.89 65.47 -15.58
C ASN A 231 -24.04 66.92 -15.06
N LEU A 232 -23.03 67.79 -15.21
CA LEU A 232 -23.10 69.18 -14.71
C LEU A 232 -23.54 70.22 -15.77
N LYS A 233 -23.62 69.83 -17.05
CA LYS A 233 -23.88 70.78 -18.16
C LYS A 233 -25.36 70.98 -18.49
N THR A 234 -26.21 70.02 -18.10
CA THR A 234 -27.62 69.98 -18.48
C THR A 234 -28.48 70.98 -17.68
N TYR A 235 -28.18 71.17 -16.39
CA TYR A 235 -28.95 72.06 -15.52
C TYR A 235 -28.73 73.57 -15.78
N LEU A 236 -27.58 73.95 -16.34
CA LEU A 236 -27.28 75.35 -16.69
C LEU A 236 -27.90 75.80 -18.03
N SER A 237 -28.46 74.87 -18.81
CA SER A 237 -29.01 75.18 -20.14
C SER A 237 -30.47 75.66 -20.09
N THR A 238 -31.19 75.41 -18.99
CA THR A 238 -32.62 75.72 -18.83
C THR A 238 -32.90 77.18 -18.47
N SER A 239 -31.87 77.98 -18.15
CA SER A 239 -32.00 79.38 -17.72
C SER A 239 -32.00 80.41 -18.86
N SER A 240 -31.92 79.97 -20.13
CA SER A 240 -31.74 80.85 -21.30
C SER A 240 -33.00 81.00 -22.19
N ILE A 241 -34.17 80.61 -21.68
CA ILE A 241 -35.46 80.81 -22.36
C ILE A 241 -36.39 81.56 -21.40
N LEU A 242 -36.30 82.90 -21.43
CA LEU A 242 -37.35 83.88 -21.15
C LEU A 242 -36.74 85.30 -21.14
N ASP A 243 -36.27 85.76 -22.32
CA ASP A 243 -36.03 87.20 -22.54
C ASP A 243 -37.30 87.83 -23.11
N THR A 244 -38.18 88.30 -22.22
CA THR A 244 -39.16 89.36 -22.50
C THR A 244 -39.60 90.02 -21.20
N ASP A 245 -39.19 91.29 -21.07
CA ASP A 245 -39.86 92.38 -20.38
C ASP A 245 -39.90 92.46 -18.83
N LEU A 246 -39.57 93.69 -18.37
CA LEU A 246 -39.98 94.38 -17.13
C LEU A 246 -39.22 94.11 -15.81
N ASP A 247 -38.19 94.95 -15.62
CA ASP A 247 -38.01 95.85 -14.46
C ASP A 247 -37.55 95.29 -13.09
N GLN A 248 -36.94 96.19 -12.31
CA GLN A 248 -36.39 96.06 -10.95
C GLN A 248 -35.09 95.25 -10.79
N GLY A 249 -34.09 95.91 -10.21
CA GLY A 249 -32.79 95.32 -9.91
C GLY A 249 -32.85 94.37 -8.71
N VAL A 250 -32.25 93.20 -8.88
CA VAL A 250 -31.87 92.30 -7.78
C VAL A 250 -30.42 92.60 -7.42
N ASP A 251 -30.13 92.83 -6.14
CA ASP A 251 -28.78 93.11 -5.67
C ASP A 251 -27.86 91.88 -5.93
N LEU A 252 -26.66 92.11 -6.45
CA LEU A 252 -25.64 91.07 -6.58
C LEU A 252 -25.30 90.44 -5.22
N GLN A 253 -25.45 91.21 -4.14
CA GLN A 253 -25.30 90.74 -2.77
C GLN A 253 -26.33 89.66 -2.39
N ASP A 254 -27.56 89.73 -2.92
CA ASP A 254 -28.62 88.75 -2.63
C ASP A 254 -28.39 87.45 -3.41
N GLN A 255 -27.97 87.51 -4.68
CA GLN A 255 -27.56 86.32 -5.43
C GLN A 255 -26.37 85.60 -4.77
N VAL A 256 -25.35 86.34 -4.31
CA VAL A 256 -24.21 85.77 -3.57
C VAL A 256 -24.65 85.18 -2.23
N SER A 257 -25.63 85.78 -1.57
CA SER A 257 -26.19 85.25 -0.31
C SER A 257 -26.98 83.95 -0.54
N TRP A 258 -27.78 83.89 -1.61
CA TRP A 258 -28.49 82.67 -2.01
C TRP A 258 -27.53 81.53 -2.35
N LEU A 259 -26.50 81.78 -3.17
CA LEU A 259 -25.49 80.77 -3.52
C LEU A 259 -24.71 80.26 -2.30
N LYS A 260 -24.45 81.11 -1.29
CA LYS A 260 -23.84 80.68 -0.03
C LYS A 260 -24.77 79.76 0.77
N ILE A 261 -26.07 80.08 0.84
CA ILE A 261 -27.07 79.26 1.53
C ILE A 261 -27.20 77.88 0.85
N GLU A 262 -27.30 77.84 -0.48
CA GLU A 262 -27.43 76.57 -1.21
C GLU A 262 -26.13 75.75 -1.15
N LEU A 263 -24.95 76.39 -1.17
CA LEU A 263 -23.67 75.69 -0.95
C LEU A 263 -23.57 75.10 0.47
N CYS A 264 -23.96 75.85 1.51
CA CYS A 264 -24.01 75.33 2.87
C CYS A 264 -24.97 74.13 2.99
N LYS A 265 -26.16 74.23 2.39
CA LYS A 265 -27.13 73.14 2.35
C LYS A 265 -26.58 71.90 1.65
N LEU A 266 -25.96 72.05 0.47
CA LEU A 266 -25.33 70.94 -0.26
C LEU A 266 -24.14 70.32 0.51
N LEU A 267 -23.38 71.11 1.28
CA LEU A 267 -22.32 70.60 2.15
C LEU A 267 -22.89 69.83 3.35
N GLU A 268 -23.98 70.29 3.95
CA GLU A 268 -24.68 69.59 5.04
C GLU A 268 -25.34 68.28 4.53
N GLU A 269 -25.96 68.31 3.34
CA GLU A 269 -26.52 67.14 2.67
C GLU A 269 -25.43 66.12 2.31
N LYS A 270 -24.28 66.56 1.80
CA LYS A 270 -23.12 65.70 1.54
C LYS A 270 -22.60 65.08 2.83
N ARG A 271 -22.34 65.90 3.87
CA ARG A 271 -21.88 65.42 5.18
C ARG A 271 -22.84 64.41 5.79
N SER A 272 -24.15 64.61 5.61
CA SER A 272 -25.20 63.68 6.05
C SER A 272 -25.30 62.43 5.18
N ALA A 273 -24.84 62.45 3.93
CA ALA A 273 -24.70 61.26 3.09
C ALA A 273 -23.45 60.45 3.47
N ASP A 274 -22.32 61.14 3.69
CA ASP A 274 -21.06 60.52 4.12
C ASP A 274 -21.24 59.78 5.46
N LEU A 275 -21.87 60.41 6.46
CA LEU A 275 -22.14 59.79 7.78
C LEU A 275 -23.04 58.54 7.67
N ARG A 276 -24.08 58.58 6.83
CA ARG A 276 -24.95 57.42 6.56
C ARG A 276 -24.21 56.30 5.83
N GLY A 277 -23.17 56.63 5.06
CA GLY A 277 -22.27 55.64 4.45
C GLY A 277 -21.49 54.87 5.52
N GLU A 278 -20.88 55.56 6.46
CA GLU A 278 -20.11 54.97 7.57
C GLU A 278 -21.01 54.10 8.50
N GLU A 279 -22.23 54.56 8.80
CA GLU A 279 -23.22 53.79 9.55
C GLU A 279 -23.60 52.48 8.84
N LEU A 280 -23.80 52.54 7.51
CA LEU A 280 -24.21 51.38 6.72
C LEU A 280 -23.07 50.39 6.48
N GLU A 281 -21.82 50.87 6.32
CA GLU A 281 -20.62 50.04 6.31
C GLU A 281 -20.44 49.30 7.65
N THR A 282 -20.61 50.01 8.77
CA THR A 282 -20.54 49.43 10.12
C THR A 282 -21.62 48.35 10.32
N ALA A 283 -22.86 48.61 9.88
CA ALA A 283 -23.96 47.66 9.94
C ALA A 283 -23.71 46.41 9.07
N LEU A 284 -23.17 46.59 7.85
CA LEU A 284 -22.79 45.50 6.96
C LEU A 284 -21.70 44.61 7.60
N MET A 285 -20.69 45.23 8.20
CA MET A 285 -19.56 44.51 8.82
C MET A 285 -20.00 43.66 10.01
N GLU A 286 -20.88 44.18 10.89
CA GLU A 286 -21.44 43.38 11.98
C GLU A 286 -22.41 42.30 11.49
N MET A 287 -23.20 42.55 10.43
CA MET A 287 -24.06 41.52 9.82
C MET A 287 -23.23 40.34 9.29
N VAL A 288 -22.20 40.60 8.47
CA VAL A 288 -21.30 39.57 7.92
C VAL A 288 -20.58 38.81 9.03
N LYS A 289 -20.12 39.51 10.06
CA LYS A 289 -19.48 38.91 11.25
C LYS A 289 -20.44 38.02 12.05
N HIS A 290 -21.72 38.39 12.14
CA HIS A 290 -22.73 37.60 12.83
C HIS A 290 -23.13 36.35 12.04
N ASP A 291 -23.30 36.45 10.72
CA ASP A 291 -23.58 35.28 9.86
C ASP A 291 -22.39 34.33 9.76
N ASN A 292 -21.16 34.84 9.63
CA ASN A 292 -19.95 34.02 9.71
C ASN A 292 -19.87 33.27 11.06
N ARG A 293 -20.20 33.93 12.17
CA ARG A 293 -20.29 33.28 13.49
C ARG A 293 -21.32 32.16 13.50
N ARG A 294 -22.54 32.41 12.99
CA ARG A 294 -23.61 31.38 12.91
C ARG A 294 -23.19 30.17 12.07
N MET A 295 -22.61 30.40 10.89
CA MET A 295 -22.13 29.33 10.01
C MET A 295 -21.02 28.50 10.65
N LEU A 296 -20.07 29.16 11.34
CA LEU A 296 -19.02 28.47 12.07
C LEU A 296 -19.58 27.65 13.24
N SER A 297 -20.49 28.22 14.05
CA SER A 297 -21.15 27.50 15.15
C SER A 297 -21.92 26.27 14.67
N ALA A 298 -22.72 26.38 13.61
CA ALA A 298 -23.45 25.24 13.05
C ALA A 298 -22.51 24.15 12.49
N LYS A 299 -21.36 24.55 11.93
CA LYS A 299 -20.34 23.59 11.46
C LYS A 299 -19.60 22.90 12.61
N VAL A 300 -19.35 23.59 13.71
CA VAL A 300 -18.78 23.01 14.95
C VAL A 300 -19.76 22.00 15.54
N GLU A 301 -21.03 22.36 15.72
CA GLU A 301 -22.07 21.47 16.26
C GLU A 301 -22.21 20.17 15.44
N LYS A 302 -22.17 20.28 14.09
CA LYS A 302 -22.17 19.10 13.20
C LYS A 302 -20.94 18.20 13.41
N LEU A 303 -19.75 18.78 13.53
CA LEU A 303 -18.52 18.03 13.75
C LEU A 303 -18.48 17.39 15.16
N GLU A 304 -19.01 18.06 16.18
CA GLU A 304 -19.14 17.51 17.53
C GLU A 304 -20.08 16.30 17.55
N ALA A 305 -21.20 16.34 16.83
CA ALA A 305 -22.10 15.20 16.67
C ALA A 305 -21.45 14.02 15.93
N GLU A 306 -20.70 14.29 14.85
CA GLU A 306 -19.94 13.26 14.11
C GLU A 306 -18.86 12.61 15.00
N VAL A 307 -18.11 13.41 15.77
CA VAL A 307 -17.12 12.92 16.75
C VAL A 307 -17.78 12.10 17.86
N TYR A 308 -18.97 12.47 18.32
CA TYR A 308 -19.72 11.73 19.34
C TYR A 308 -20.11 10.33 18.86
N GLU A 309 -20.70 10.20 17.67
CA GLU A 309 -21.06 8.88 17.14
C GLU A 309 -19.82 8.04 16.80
N LEU A 310 -18.72 8.63 16.29
CA LEU A 310 -17.46 7.91 16.10
C LEU A 310 -16.87 7.37 17.41
N ARG A 311 -16.93 8.13 18.51
CA ARG A 311 -16.47 7.66 19.84
C ARG A 311 -17.29 6.48 20.36
N LYS A 312 -18.60 6.49 20.12
CA LYS A 312 -19.53 5.42 20.50
C LYS A 312 -19.34 4.15 19.67
N VAL A 313 -19.09 4.28 18.36
CA VAL A 313 -18.70 3.15 17.50
C VAL A 313 -17.34 2.58 17.94
N PHE A 314 -16.39 3.44 18.30
CA PHE A 314 -15.08 3.02 18.79
C PHE A 314 -15.18 2.24 20.11
N SER A 315 -15.94 2.70 21.11
CA SER A 315 -16.09 1.97 22.37
C SER A 315 -16.75 0.60 22.18
N TYR A 316 -17.80 0.53 21.35
CA TYR A 316 -18.43 -0.76 21.00
C TYR A 316 -17.46 -1.71 20.30
N LYS A 317 -16.60 -1.21 19.40
CA LYS A 317 -15.55 -2.02 18.76
C LYS A 317 -14.49 -2.50 19.76
N GLN A 318 -14.09 -1.66 20.71
CA GLN A 318 -13.15 -2.01 21.78
C GLN A 318 -13.71 -3.10 22.71
N GLU A 319 -15.00 -3.05 23.05
CA GLU A 319 -15.69 -4.11 23.81
C GLU A 319 -15.73 -5.43 23.03
N GLN A 320 -16.05 -5.39 21.73
CA GLN A 320 -16.04 -6.59 20.86
C GLN A 320 -14.63 -7.22 20.75
N GLU A 321 -13.58 -6.39 20.69
CA GLU A 321 -12.19 -6.85 20.67
C GLU A 321 -11.81 -7.56 21.98
N GLN A 322 -12.15 -6.98 23.14
CA GLN A 322 -11.91 -7.61 24.44
C GLN A 322 -12.61 -8.96 24.60
N ILE A 323 -13.88 -9.06 24.16
CA ILE A 323 -14.63 -10.33 24.16
C ILE A 323 -13.93 -11.36 23.25
N THR A 324 -13.48 -10.95 22.07
CA THR A 324 -12.79 -11.82 21.11
C THR A 324 -11.47 -12.35 21.69
N LEU A 325 -10.66 -11.48 22.31
CA LEU A 325 -9.41 -11.87 22.98
C LEU A 325 -9.66 -12.86 24.12
N GLN A 326 -10.73 -12.66 24.91
CA GLN A 326 -11.10 -13.58 25.99
C GLN A 326 -11.51 -14.97 25.47
N ILE A 327 -12.19 -15.04 24.33
CA ILE A 327 -12.55 -16.30 23.67
C ILE A 327 -11.29 -17.00 23.12
N LEU A 328 -10.37 -16.27 22.48
CA LEU A 328 -9.12 -16.82 21.95
C LEU A 328 -8.23 -17.40 23.07
N LEU A 329 -8.06 -16.68 24.17
CA LEU A 329 -7.32 -17.17 25.35
C LEU A 329 -7.94 -18.44 25.94
N ARG A 330 -9.27 -18.55 25.95
CA ARG A 330 -9.97 -19.76 26.38
C ARG A 330 -9.71 -20.92 25.40
N MET A 331 -9.83 -20.68 24.11
CA MET A 331 -9.56 -21.70 23.08
C MET A 331 -8.12 -22.20 23.12
N GLU A 332 -7.14 -21.32 23.28
CA GLU A 332 -5.73 -21.69 23.40
C GLU A 332 -5.47 -22.56 24.64
N GLN A 333 -6.06 -22.20 25.78
CA GLN A 333 -5.96 -22.99 27.02
C GLN A 333 -6.64 -24.36 26.89
N GLU A 334 -7.80 -24.44 26.23
CA GLU A 334 -8.50 -25.71 25.96
C GLU A 334 -7.72 -26.58 24.95
N GLN A 335 -7.14 -25.99 23.91
CA GLN A 335 -6.26 -26.68 22.95
C GLN A 335 -5.00 -27.23 23.63
N LYS A 336 -4.37 -26.45 24.53
CA LYS A 336 -3.21 -26.90 25.30
C LYS A 336 -3.53 -28.10 26.18
N VAL A 337 -4.65 -28.08 26.90
CA VAL A 337 -5.12 -29.21 27.72
C VAL A 337 -5.39 -30.45 26.85
N ALA A 338 -5.96 -30.27 25.66
CA ALA A 338 -6.19 -31.37 24.72
C ALA A 338 -4.87 -31.97 24.18
N GLU A 339 -3.87 -31.14 23.88
CA GLU A 339 -2.56 -31.58 23.40
C GLU A 339 -1.76 -32.29 24.51
N ASP A 340 -1.75 -31.75 25.73
CA ASP A 340 -1.14 -32.40 26.90
C ASP A 340 -1.77 -33.78 27.16
N ALA A 341 -3.10 -33.89 27.06
CA ALA A 341 -3.81 -35.17 27.15
C ALA A 341 -3.45 -36.14 26.03
N ARG A 342 -3.24 -35.66 24.79
CA ARG A 342 -2.77 -36.49 23.67
C ARG A 342 -1.37 -37.05 23.92
N ILE A 343 -0.45 -36.21 24.40
CA ILE A 343 0.93 -36.59 24.72
C ILE A 343 0.98 -37.66 25.83
N VAL A 344 0.12 -37.54 26.86
CA VAL A 344 0.00 -38.57 27.90
C VAL A 344 -0.51 -39.89 27.31
N ALA A 345 -1.59 -39.85 26.52
CA ALA A 345 -2.14 -41.05 25.89
C ALA A 345 -1.15 -41.75 24.92
N GLU A 346 -0.33 -40.97 24.20
CA GLU A 346 0.75 -41.50 23.35
C GLU A 346 1.84 -42.20 24.17
N ARG A 347 2.22 -41.66 25.34
CA ARG A 347 3.19 -42.29 26.26
C ARG A 347 2.63 -43.58 26.86
N ASP A 348 1.40 -43.56 27.36
CA ASP A 348 0.74 -44.75 27.92
C ASP A 348 0.64 -45.88 26.88
N ALA A 349 0.32 -45.54 25.63
CA ALA A 349 0.30 -46.51 24.52
C ALA A 349 1.70 -47.05 24.17
N ALA A 350 2.74 -46.22 24.24
CA ALA A 350 4.13 -46.63 24.04
C ALA A 350 4.61 -47.56 25.17
N GLU A 351 4.24 -47.30 26.42
CA GLU A 351 4.54 -48.17 27.57
C GLU A 351 3.81 -49.52 27.47
N GLN A 352 2.52 -49.51 27.12
CA GLN A 352 1.74 -50.73 26.90
C GLN A 352 2.30 -51.60 25.77
N THR A 353 2.69 -50.99 24.64
CA THR A 353 3.30 -51.73 23.51
C THR A 353 4.70 -52.25 23.84
N CYS A 354 5.49 -51.52 24.63
CA CYS A 354 6.77 -52.00 25.16
C CYS A 354 6.58 -53.21 26.11
N ALA A 355 5.64 -53.12 27.05
CA ALA A 355 5.31 -54.21 27.97
C ALA A 355 4.80 -55.46 27.22
N ALA A 356 3.93 -55.29 26.24
CA ALA A 356 3.45 -56.38 25.38
C ALA A 356 4.60 -57.06 24.61
N HIS A 357 5.52 -56.27 24.02
CA HIS A 357 6.70 -56.82 23.36
C HIS A 357 7.64 -57.57 24.32
N LEU A 358 7.84 -57.08 25.55
CA LEU A 358 8.64 -57.79 26.55
C LEU A 358 8.00 -59.13 26.97
N LEU A 359 6.67 -59.17 27.15
CA LEU A 359 5.93 -60.40 27.42
C LEU A 359 6.02 -61.40 26.26
N GLN A 360 5.85 -60.93 25.02
CA GLN A 360 5.98 -61.75 23.81
C GLN A 360 7.41 -62.35 23.69
N VAL A 361 8.44 -61.52 23.87
CA VAL A 361 9.86 -61.96 23.83
C VAL A 361 10.19 -62.95 24.96
N ASN A 362 9.67 -62.75 26.17
CA ASN A 362 9.91 -63.66 27.29
C ASN A 362 9.15 -64.98 27.15
N SER A 363 7.90 -64.95 26.68
CA SER A 363 7.14 -66.13 26.29
C SER A 363 7.88 -66.94 25.20
N TRP A 364 8.38 -66.24 24.17
CA TRP A 364 9.13 -66.87 23.09
C TRP A 364 10.48 -67.46 23.52
N LYS A 365 11.22 -66.78 24.41
CA LYS A 365 12.45 -67.32 25.03
C LYS A 365 12.16 -68.61 25.80
N ASN A 366 11.08 -68.65 26.56
CA ASN A 366 10.67 -69.84 27.30
C ASN A 366 10.29 -70.99 26.35
N PHE A 367 9.51 -70.71 25.29
CA PHE A 367 9.15 -71.67 24.25
C PHE A 367 10.39 -72.26 23.55
N CYS A 368 11.33 -71.42 23.10
CA CYS A 368 12.57 -71.86 22.46
C CYS A 368 13.44 -72.72 23.40
N LYS A 369 13.52 -72.33 24.67
CA LYS A 369 14.27 -73.08 25.71
C LYS A 369 13.65 -74.45 26.01
N GLN A 370 12.32 -74.58 25.86
CA GLN A 370 11.59 -75.81 26.13
C GLN A 370 11.61 -76.81 24.96
N PHE A 371 11.69 -76.34 23.70
CA PHE A 371 11.61 -77.21 22.51
C PHE A 371 12.92 -77.46 21.77
N PHE A 372 13.92 -76.57 21.83
CA PHE A 372 15.08 -76.65 20.92
C PHE A 372 16.46 -76.76 21.58
N GLY A 373 16.57 -76.64 22.91
CA GLY A 373 17.79 -76.97 23.68
C GLY A 373 19.02 -76.05 23.50
N SER A 374 19.16 -75.37 22.36
CA SER A 374 20.23 -74.40 22.09
C SER A 374 19.78 -73.33 21.09
N THR A 375 20.13 -72.07 21.34
CA THR A 375 19.60 -70.89 20.62
C THR A 375 20.39 -70.49 19.36
N THR A 376 21.44 -71.21 18.99
CA THR A 376 22.45 -70.73 18.03
C THR A 376 22.11 -70.88 16.55
N PHE A 377 21.13 -71.71 16.14
CA PHE A 377 20.93 -72.04 14.71
C PHE A 377 19.73 -71.39 14.01
N LEU A 378 18.87 -70.64 14.73
CA LEU A 378 17.61 -70.11 14.19
C LEU A 378 17.58 -68.59 13.94
N MET A 379 18.53 -67.83 14.49
CA MET A 379 18.56 -66.35 14.44
C MET A 379 18.35 -65.72 13.03
N PRO A 380 18.95 -66.20 11.93
CA PRO A 380 18.85 -65.53 10.63
C PRO A 380 17.44 -65.54 10.04
N ILE A 381 16.77 -66.70 10.07
CA ILE A 381 15.42 -66.88 9.51
C ILE A 381 14.37 -66.15 10.37
N PHE A 382 14.56 -66.12 11.69
CA PHE A 382 13.69 -65.35 12.58
C PHE A 382 13.83 -63.85 12.39
N ARG A 383 15.03 -63.33 12.08
CA ARG A 383 15.21 -61.90 11.83
C ARG A 383 14.45 -61.44 10.59
N THR A 384 14.33 -62.26 9.55
CA THR A 384 13.50 -61.93 8.37
C THR A 384 12.01 -61.95 8.68
N PHE A 385 11.48 -62.96 9.38
CA PHE A 385 10.06 -63.01 9.74
C PHE A 385 9.65 -61.92 10.74
N TYR A 386 10.46 -61.64 11.77
CA TYR A 386 10.17 -60.59 12.75
C TYR A 386 10.15 -59.19 12.11
N MET A 387 11.04 -58.91 11.15
CA MET A 387 11.04 -57.64 10.43
C MET A 387 9.84 -57.52 9.48
N GLN A 388 9.37 -58.62 8.89
CA GLN A 388 8.15 -58.67 8.08
C GLN A 388 6.90 -58.36 8.92
N GLU A 389 6.73 -59.03 10.06
CA GLU A 389 5.61 -58.80 11.00
C GLU A 389 5.61 -57.36 11.57
N LYS A 390 6.81 -56.84 11.92
CA LYS A 390 6.98 -55.43 12.31
C LYS A 390 6.59 -54.47 11.19
N TYR A 391 6.99 -54.74 9.95
CA TYR A 391 6.65 -53.90 8.79
C TYR A 391 5.14 -53.85 8.56
N GLU A 392 4.47 -55.01 8.56
CA GLU A 392 3.02 -55.11 8.40
C GLU A 392 2.27 -54.39 9.55
N ALA A 393 2.73 -54.53 10.79
CA ALA A 393 2.18 -53.79 11.93
C ALA A 393 2.35 -52.27 11.79
N THR A 394 3.51 -51.78 11.31
CA THR A 394 3.72 -50.35 11.06
C THR A 394 2.84 -49.82 9.93
N MET A 395 2.64 -50.58 8.85
CA MET A 395 1.77 -50.19 7.74
C MET A 395 0.29 -50.14 8.18
N ALA A 396 -0.15 -51.05 9.05
CA ALA A 396 -1.50 -51.01 9.62
C ALA A 396 -1.71 -49.78 10.52
N ALA A 397 -0.74 -49.43 11.37
CA ALA A 397 -0.80 -48.23 12.19
C ALA A 397 -0.82 -46.94 11.35
N LEU A 398 -0.03 -46.88 10.27
CA LEU A 398 0.01 -45.73 9.36
C LEU A 398 -1.34 -45.52 8.65
N SER A 399 -1.98 -46.60 8.17
CA SER A 399 -3.34 -46.53 7.61
C SER A 399 -4.41 -46.11 8.64
N GLN A 400 -4.21 -46.45 9.92
CA GLN A 400 -5.11 -45.99 10.99
C GLN A 400 -4.91 -44.50 11.31
N MET A 401 -3.68 -43.99 11.26
CA MET A 401 -3.39 -42.56 11.38
C MET A 401 -3.98 -41.76 10.21
N GLU A 402 -3.82 -42.24 8.98
CA GLU A 402 -4.40 -41.64 7.77
C GLU A 402 -5.92 -41.47 7.88
N LYS A 403 -6.63 -42.54 8.32
CA LYS A 403 -8.09 -42.49 8.57
C LYS A 403 -8.47 -41.49 9.67
N ARG A 404 -7.65 -41.32 10.71
CA ARG A 404 -7.86 -40.32 11.76
C ARG A 404 -7.62 -38.90 11.26
N ALA A 405 -6.60 -38.68 10.43
CA ALA A 405 -6.32 -37.38 9.82
C ALA A 405 -7.48 -36.93 8.91
N VAL A 406 -7.94 -37.79 7.99
CA VAL A 406 -9.10 -37.51 7.12
C VAL A 406 -10.38 -37.22 7.93
N MET A 407 -10.58 -37.95 9.04
CA MET A 407 -11.70 -37.67 9.96
C MET A 407 -11.57 -36.30 10.64
N ALA A 408 -10.38 -35.92 11.08
CA ALA A 408 -10.13 -34.61 11.69
C ALA A 408 -10.31 -33.46 10.69
N GLU A 409 -9.81 -33.60 9.45
CA GLU A 409 -10.07 -32.65 8.36
C GLU A 409 -11.57 -32.50 8.08
N THR A 410 -12.30 -33.62 8.02
CA THR A 410 -13.76 -33.62 7.79
C THR A 410 -14.51 -32.94 8.94
N MET A 411 -14.09 -33.14 10.20
CA MET A 411 -14.69 -32.44 11.35
C MET A 411 -14.35 -30.94 11.37
N LEU A 412 -13.13 -30.56 11.00
CA LEU A 412 -12.73 -29.15 10.89
C LEU A 412 -13.54 -28.44 9.81
N GLU A 413 -13.73 -29.06 8.65
CA GLU A 413 -14.53 -28.52 7.56
C GLU A 413 -16.02 -28.42 7.94
N ALA A 414 -16.58 -29.44 8.62
CA ALA A 414 -17.92 -29.36 9.19
C ALA A 414 -18.07 -28.22 10.22
N THR A 415 -17.03 -27.97 11.03
CA THR A 415 -17.01 -26.88 12.02
C THR A 415 -16.97 -25.51 11.35
N LYS A 416 -16.14 -25.33 10.30
CA LYS A 416 -16.12 -24.12 9.47
C LYS A 416 -17.47 -23.85 8.81
N GLN A 417 -18.11 -24.90 8.27
CA GLN A 417 -19.44 -24.78 7.66
C GLN A 417 -20.53 -24.44 8.69
N TYR A 418 -20.44 -24.99 9.90
CA TYR A 418 -21.34 -24.64 11.00
C TYR A 418 -21.16 -23.17 11.44
N GLN A 419 -19.93 -22.69 11.59
CA GLN A 419 -19.63 -21.28 11.91
C GLN A 419 -20.12 -20.34 10.79
N ALA A 420 -19.88 -20.67 9.52
CA ALA A 420 -20.42 -19.91 8.38
C ALA A 420 -21.96 -19.92 8.35
N GLY A 421 -22.59 -21.01 8.81
CA GLY A 421 -24.04 -21.11 9.03
C GLY A 421 -24.53 -20.17 10.11
N GLN A 422 -23.85 -20.08 11.26
CA GLN A 422 -24.20 -19.13 12.33
C GLN A 422 -24.03 -17.67 11.90
N VAL A 423 -22.99 -17.34 11.13
CA VAL A 423 -22.81 -15.97 10.59
C VAL A 423 -23.96 -15.59 9.66
N LYS A 424 -24.42 -16.51 8.79
CA LYS A 424 -25.62 -16.30 7.95
C LYS A 424 -26.91 -16.20 8.77
N ALA A 425 -27.06 -17.01 9.83
CA ALA A 425 -28.22 -16.94 10.72
C ALA A 425 -28.28 -15.58 11.44
N ASN A 426 -27.17 -15.09 12.00
CA ASN A 426 -27.12 -13.78 12.66
C ASN A 426 -27.36 -12.61 11.69
N GLN A 427 -26.97 -12.73 10.42
CA GLN A 427 -27.34 -11.75 9.39
C GLN A 427 -28.85 -11.78 9.10
N SER A 428 -29.51 -12.94 9.13
CA SER A 428 -30.97 -13.04 8.92
C SER A 428 -31.83 -12.44 10.04
N PHE A 429 -31.28 -12.29 11.25
CA PHE A 429 -31.96 -11.60 12.36
C PHE A 429 -31.86 -10.07 12.31
N THR A 430 -31.03 -9.50 11.42
CA THR A 430 -30.96 -8.04 11.21
C THR A 430 -31.88 -7.52 10.10
N SER A 431 -32.50 -8.41 9.31
CA SER A 431 -33.35 -8.06 8.17
C SER A 431 -34.85 -8.12 8.48
N SER A 432 -35.30 -7.48 9.56
CA SER A 432 -36.73 -7.32 9.84
C SER A 432 -37.07 -5.99 10.54
N SER A 433 -37.06 -4.89 9.79
CA SER A 433 -37.82 -3.68 10.14
C SER A 433 -38.23 -2.92 8.87
N PRO A 434 -39.53 -2.67 8.63
CA PRO A 434 -39.99 -1.98 7.43
C PRO A 434 -40.19 -0.47 7.61
N ARG A 435 -39.67 0.28 6.63
CA ARG A 435 -40.34 1.39 5.91
C ARG A 435 -40.62 2.73 6.63
N ALA A 436 -39.78 3.71 6.28
CA ALA A 436 -40.15 5.05 5.79
C ALA A 436 -38.91 5.56 5.00
N GLU A 437 -38.84 5.70 3.67
CA GLU A 437 -39.76 6.28 2.68
C GLU A 437 -40.23 7.70 3.07
N HIS A 438 -40.03 8.76 2.28
CA HIS A 438 -39.42 8.92 0.94
C HIS A 438 -39.25 10.44 0.62
N VAL A 439 -38.71 10.81 -0.57
CA VAL A 439 -38.80 12.15 -1.26
C VAL A 439 -37.84 13.25 -0.74
N LEU A 440 -37.05 14.02 -1.54
CA LEU A 440 -36.56 14.01 -2.95
C LEU A 440 -35.32 14.96 -2.98
N GLY A 441 -34.43 15.00 -3.98
CA GLY A 441 -34.32 14.30 -5.27
C GLY A 441 -32.86 14.18 -5.75
N LYS A 442 -32.49 13.24 -6.63
CA LYS A 442 -32.85 13.13 -8.08
C LYS A 442 -32.18 14.29 -8.86
N ILE A 443 -31.21 14.09 -9.76
CA ILE A 443 -31.26 13.49 -11.13
C ILE A 443 -29.79 13.50 -11.66
N ASN A 444 -29.23 12.66 -12.54
CA ASN A 444 -29.53 11.33 -13.13
C ASN A 444 -28.19 10.79 -13.75
N GLN A 445 -27.86 9.50 -13.60
CA GLN A 445 -27.94 8.42 -14.61
C GLN A 445 -27.06 8.54 -15.87
N GLU A 446 -26.19 7.54 -16.08
CA GLU A 446 -26.27 6.62 -17.24
C GLU A 446 -25.50 5.29 -16.93
N PRO A 447 -25.54 4.21 -17.73
CA PRO A 447 -26.51 3.13 -17.49
C PRO A 447 -25.92 1.75 -17.15
N ASN A 448 -26.78 0.85 -16.64
CA ASN A 448 -26.50 -0.58 -16.51
C ASN A 448 -26.48 -1.28 -17.88
N GLN A 449 -25.64 -2.31 -18.01
CA GLN A 449 -26.00 -3.53 -18.74
C GLN A 449 -25.67 -4.78 -17.90
N ASP A 450 -26.64 -5.68 -17.79
CA ASP A 450 -26.47 -7.03 -17.28
C ASP A 450 -25.38 -7.81 -18.03
N MET A 451 -24.77 -8.81 -17.37
CA MET A 451 -24.80 -10.18 -17.91
C MET A 451 -24.27 -11.25 -16.94
N SER A 452 -25.15 -12.21 -16.66
CA SER A 452 -24.86 -13.63 -16.38
C SER A 452 -23.70 -13.98 -15.42
N ASN A 453 -24.07 -14.39 -14.20
CA ASN A 453 -23.17 -15.07 -13.27
C ASN A 453 -22.84 -16.51 -13.78
N ARG A 454 -21.88 -16.63 -14.71
CA ARG A 454 -21.43 -17.93 -15.25
C ARG A 454 -20.56 -18.66 -14.24
N ARG A 455 -21.14 -19.67 -13.59
CA ARG A 455 -20.44 -20.69 -12.80
C ARG A 455 -19.51 -21.51 -13.71
N ILE A 456 -18.23 -21.13 -13.79
CA ILE A 456 -17.20 -21.91 -14.48
C ILE A 456 -16.56 -22.87 -13.46
N GLY A 457 -16.81 -24.17 -13.62
CA GLY A 457 -16.14 -25.20 -12.82
C GLY A 457 -14.74 -25.48 -13.35
N LEU A 458 -13.75 -25.53 -12.47
CA LEU A 458 -12.37 -25.89 -12.78
C LEU A 458 -11.80 -26.88 -11.76
N LEU A 459 -12.27 -28.13 -11.81
CA LEU A 459 -11.45 -29.33 -11.53
C LEU A 459 -12.03 -30.52 -12.29
N SER A 460 -11.59 -30.72 -13.53
CA SER A 460 -11.89 -31.90 -14.35
C SER A 460 -10.81 -32.08 -15.44
N ARG A 461 -9.62 -32.47 -14.98
CA ARG A 461 -8.42 -32.99 -15.68
C ARG A 461 -7.35 -33.10 -14.58
N GLY A 462 -6.67 -34.21 -14.34
CA GLY A 462 -6.62 -35.46 -15.09
C GLY A 462 -5.22 -36.07 -14.99
N LEU A 463 -4.78 -36.41 -13.77
CA LEU A 463 -3.47 -37.05 -13.54
C LEU A 463 -3.56 -38.55 -13.86
N GLY A 464 -3.49 -38.87 -15.15
CA GLY A 464 -2.97 -40.16 -15.60
C GLY A 464 -1.44 -40.11 -15.68
N TRP A 465 -0.82 -41.29 -15.85
CA TRP A 465 0.64 -41.52 -15.99
C TRP A 465 1.47 -41.57 -14.69
N LEU A 466 1.31 -42.67 -13.93
CA LEU A 466 2.48 -43.43 -13.47
C LEU A 466 2.13 -44.90 -13.11
N ASP A 467 1.88 -45.76 -14.11
CA ASP A 467 2.15 -47.19 -13.94
C ASP A 467 2.49 -47.86 -15.29
N LYS A 468 3.79 -48.12 -15.51
CA LYS A 468 4.27 -49.08 -16.51
C LYS A 468 5.72 -49.53 -16.29
N SER A 469 5.99 -50.18 -15.15
CA SER A 469 7.32 -50.77 -14.89
C SER A 469 7.29 -52.10 -14.13
N LYS A 470 6.57 -53.09 -14.66
CA LYS A 470 6.84 -54.53 -14.41
C LYS A 470 6.25 -55.41 -15.52
N GLY A 471 7.05 -56.38 -16.00
CA GLY A 471 6.58 -57.47 -16.88
C GLY A 471 7.12 -57.48 -18.32
N ARG A 472 8.41 -57.82 -18.51
CA ARG A 472 8.88 -58.43 -19.77
C ARG A 472 10.21 -59.20 -19.59
N GLN A 473 10.07 -60.51 -19.43
CA GLN A 473 11.03 -61.63 -19.57
C GLN A 473 10.25 -62.83 -18.98
N ASN A 474 9.95 -63.96 -19.64
CA ASN A 474 10.14 -64.43 -21.03
C ASN A 474 8.76 -64.91 -21.57
N SER A 475 8.54 -65.60 -22.71
CA SER A 475 9.44 -66.30 -23.64
C SER A 475 8.90 -66.29 -25.10
N THR A 476 9.43 -67.19 -25.92
CA THR A 476 9.19 -67.52 -27.33
C THR A 476 8.09 -68.56 -27.58
N GLU A 477 7.57 -68.58 -28.83
CA GLU A 477 7.00 -69.72 -29.59
C GLU A 477 5.64 -70.31 -29.10
N THR A 478 4.70 -70.77 -29.95
CA THR A 478 4.76 -71.28 -31.35
C THR A 478 3.56 -70.87 -32.24
N SER A 479 3.79 -71.04 -33.55
CA SER A 479 2.90 -70.93 -34.73
C SER A 479 1.50 -71.60 -34.68
N GLY A 480 0.55 -71.03 -35.44
CA GLY A 480 -0.33 -71.80 -36.35
C GLY A 480 -1.82 -71.88 -36.00
N GLY A 481 -2.68 -71.53 -36.97
CA GLY A 481 -4.14 -71.69 -36.91
C GLY A 481 -4.92 -70.53 -37.51
#